data_AF-T1AB09-F1
#
_entry.id   AF-T1AB09-F1
#
_cell.length_a   1.000
_cell.length_b   1.000
_cell.length_c   1.000
_cell.angle_alpha   90.00
_cell.angle_beta   90.00
_cell.angle_gamma   90.00
#
_symmetry.space_group_name_H-M   'P 1'
#
loop_
_entity.id
_entity.type
_entity.pdbx_description
1 polymer ?
#
loop_
_entity_poly.entity_id
_entity_poly.type
_entity_poly.pdbx_seq_one_letter_code
_entity_poly.pdbx_strand_id
1 'polypeptide(L)'
;MWSWPGGGAFERLTRVDRNILRIGLCEILFDPEVPFRVSVHEALDLAHKYSDPEVVSFINGILHEAGVRHAPAKGPYDPAPSPPGKPSRSPFPKQAPKQA
;
A
#
# COMPACT_ATOMS: atom_id res chain seq x y z
N MET A 1 -5.16 18.72 -1.85
CA MET A 1 -4.74 18.98 -0.46
C MET A 1 -4.89 17.67 0.29
N TRP A 2 -3.81 16.90 0.43
CA TRP A 2 -3.78 15.71 1.30
C TRP A 2 -3.20 16.18 2.62
N SER A 3 -4.07 16.61 3.53
CA SER A 3 -3.66 16.90 4.91
C SER A 3 -3.82 15.61 5.70
N TRP A 4 -2.71 14.96 6.03
CA TRP A 4 -2.70 13.85 6.99
C TRP A 4 -2.60 14.44 8.40
N PRO A 5 -3.64 14.35 9.24
CA PRO A 5 -3.55 14.85 10.60
C PRO A 5 -2.81 13.82 11.47
N GLY A 6 -1.60 14.17 11.90
CA GLY A 6 -1.00 13.62 13.12
C GLY A 6 -0.36 12.24 13.01
N GLY A 7 0.95 12.24 12.78
CA GLY A 7 1.98 11.86 13.76
C GLY A 7 1.81 10.65 14.71
N GLY A 8 0.85 9.75 14.51
CA GLY A 8 0.58 8.63 15.44
C GLY A 8 -0.09 7.42 14.80
N ALA A 9 0.15 7.19 13.50
CA ALA A 9 -0.48 6.07 12.79
C ALA A 9 0.03 4.71 13.29
N PHE A 10 1.27 4.63 13.78
CA PHE A 10 1.87 3.37 14.18
C PHE A 10 1.36 2.88 15.55
N GLU A 11 1.15 3.79 16.51
CA GLU A 11 0.62 3.47 17.83
C GLU A 11 -0.85 3.01 17.78
N ARG A 12 -1.58 3.41 16.73
CA ARG A 12 -3.00 3.04 16.52
C ARG A 12 -3.18 1.69 15.82
N LEU A 13 -2.12 1.09 15.29
CA LEU A 13 -2.19 -0.21 14.63
C LEU A 13 -2.59 -1.30 15.62
N THR A 14 -3.49 -2.18 15.22
CA THR A 14 -3.77 -3.41 15.96
C THR A 14 -2.56 -4.33 15.96
N ARG A 15 -2.60 -5.39 16.77
CA ARG A 15 -1.56 -6.43 16.71
C ARG A 15 -1.48 -7.08 15.33
N VAL A 16 -2.62 -7.21 14.64
CA VAL A 16 -2.70 -7.81 13.31
C VAL A 16 -2.05 -6.89 12.28
N ASP A 17 -2.39 -5.60 12.27
CA ASP A 17 -1.83 -4.65 11.30
C ASP A 17 -0.31 -4.54 11.41
N ARG A 18 0.22 -4.53 12.64
CA ARG A 18 1.67 -4.55 12.87
C ARG A 18 2.34 -5.80 12.33
N ASN A 19 1.69 -6.96 12.45
CA ASN A 19 2.24 -8.21 11.93
C ASN A 19 2.18 -8.26 10.41
N ILE A 20 1.10 -7.77 9.79
CA ILE A 20 0.98 -7.63 8.34
C ILE A 20 2.12 -6.74 7.79
N LEU A 21 2.34 -5.57 8.41
CA LEU A 21 3.44 -4.67 8.04
C LEU A 21 4.81 -5.31 8.21
N ARG A 22 5.04 -6.04 9.30
CA ARG A 22 6.30 -6.72 9.55
C ARG A 22 6.60 -7.79 8.53
N ILE A 23 5.62 -8.61 8.18
CA ILE A 23 5.78 -9.66 7.18
C ILE A 23 6.09 -9.04 5.82
N GLY A 24 5.28 -8.07 5.38
CA GLY A 24 5.51 -7.39 4.09
C GLY A 24 6.87 -6.68 4.02
N LEU A 25 7.29 -5.98 5.08
CA LEU A 25 8.62 -5.37 5.15
C LEU A 25 9.74 -6.41 5.19
N CYS A 26 9.53 -7.53 5.89
CA CYS A 26 10.53 -8.58 6.03
C CYS A 26 10.86 -9.19 4.65
N GLU A 27 9.83 -9.54 3.88
CA GLU A 27 10.03 -10.03 2.51
C GLU A 27 10.74 -8.98 1.64
N ILE A 28 10.25 -7.74 1.62
CA ILE A 28 10.83 -6.66 0.81
C ILE A 28 12.31 -6.41 1.12
N LEU A 29 12.70 -6.48 2.40
CA LEU A 29 14.04 -6.09 2.85
C LEU A 29 15.04 -7.26 2.87
N PHE A 30 14.56 -8.49 3.05
CA PHE A 30 15.43 -9.64 3.34
C PHE A 30 15.23 -10.83 2.41
N ASP A 31 14.17 -10.86 1.60
CA ASP A 31 13.91 -11.94 0.66
C ASP A 31 14.01 -11.45 -0.80
N PRO A 32 15.20 -11.52 -1.42
CA PRO A 32 15.42 -11.03 -2.77
C PRO A 32 14.73 -11.88 -3.86
N GLU A 33 14.24 -13.07 -3.55
CA GLU A 33 13.56 -13.95 -4.50
C GLU A 33 12.10 -13.52 -4.72
N VAL A 34 11.53 -12.74 -3.79
CA VAL A 34 10.13 -12.30 -3.84
C VAL A 34 10.04 -10.87 -4.38
N PRO A 35 9.37 -10.63 -5.53
CA PRO A 35 9.17 -9.28 -6.03
C PRO A 35 8.35 -8.44 -5.05
N PHE A 36 8.79 -7.22 -4.74
CA PHE A 36 8.13 -6.38 -3.74
C PHE A 36 6.64 -6.13 -4.05
N ARG A 37 6.26 -6.12 -5.33
CA ARG A 37 4.85 -5.97 -5.77
C ARG A 37 3.98 -7.13 -5.27
N VAL A 38 4.53 -8.34 -5.22
CA VAL A 38 3.84 -9.53 -4.69
C VAL A 38 3.67 -9.38 -3.18
N SER A 39 4.73 -9.05 -2.45
CA SER A 39 4.66 -8.82 -1.00
C SER A 39 3.66 -7.71 -0.62
N VAL A 40 3.60 -6.62 -1.41
CA VAL A 40 2.59 -5.57 -1.23
C VAL A 40 1.19 -6.13 -1.46
N HIS A 41 0.96 -6.89 -2.54
CA HIS A 41 -0.37 -7.43 -2.84
C HIS A 41 -0.88 -8.37 -1.73
N GLU A 42 -0.07 -9.33 -1.30
CA GLU A 42 -0.43 -10.28 -0.24
C GLU A 42 -0.68 -9.57 1.10
N ALA A 43 0.13 -8.57 1.44
CA ALA A 43 -0.09 -7.76 2.63
C ALA A 43 -1.41 -6.98 2.59
N LEU A 44 -1.78 -6.43 1.42
CA LEU A 44 -3.06 -5.73 1.25
C LEU A 44 -4.25 -6.68 1.28
N ASP A 45 -4.11 -7.88 0.74
CA ASP A 45 -5.15 -8.91 0.81
C ASP A 45 -5.43 -9.35 2.25
N LEU A 46 -4.40 -9.42 3.10
CA LEU A 46 -4.57 -9.63 4.54
C LEU A 46 -5.20 -8.40 5.21
N ALA A 47 -4.73 -7.20 4.90
CA ALA A 47 -5.25 -5.98 5.50
C ALA A 47 -6.73 -5.76 5.16
N HIS A 48 -7.16 -6.05 3.92
CA HIS A 48 -8.58 -5.99 3.54
C HIS A 48 -9.46 -6.96 4.33
N LYS A 49 -8.91 -8.09 4.78
CA LYS A 49 -9.66 -9.10 5.56
C LYS A 49 -9.76 -8.76 7.04
N TYR A 50 -8.76 -8.05 7.59
CA TYR A 50 -8.59 -7.92 9.04
C TYR A 50 -8.44 -6.49 9.57
N SER A 51 -8.40 -5.48 8.69
CA SER A 51 -8.08 -4.11 9.04
C SER A 51 -9.07 -3.12 8.44
N ASP A 52 -9.10 -1.91 9.00
CA ASP A 52 -9.93 -0.82 8.47
C ASP A 52 -9.36 -0.24 7.15
N PRO A 53 -10.21 0.32 6.28
CA PRO A 53 -9.77 0.88 4.98
C PRO A 53 -8.67 1.96 5.07
N GLU A 54 -8.66 2.73 6.16
CA GLU A 54 -7.61 3.72 6.43
C GLU A 54 -6.25 3.06 6.68
N VAL A 55 -6.25 1.95 7.42
CA VAL A 55 -5.05 1.15 7.71
C VAL A 55 -4.55 0.47 6.43
N VAL A 56 -5.43 -0.06 5.59
CA VAL A 56 -5.04 -0.64 4.29
C VAL A 56 -4.28 0.38 3.45
N SER A 57 -4.80 1.61 3.34
CA SER A 57 -4.17 2.69 2.59
C SER A 57 -2.81 3.08 3.17
N PHE A 58 -2.71 3.09 4.51
CA PHE A 58 -1.46 3.33 5.22
C PHE A 58 -0.41 2.23 4.96
N ILE A 59 -0.79 0.96 5.05
CA ILE A 59 0.07 -0.20 4.76
C ILE A 59 0.59 -0.15 3.32
N ASN A 60 -0.29 0.13 2.35
CA ASN A 60 0.10 0.29 0.95
C ASN A 60 1.19 1.37 0.79
N GLY A 61 1.01 2.54 1.42
CA GLY A 61 1.98 3.63 1.36
C GLY A 61 3.35 3.24 1.91
N ILE A 62 3.41 2.59 3.07
CA ILE A 62 4.67 2.19 3.70
C ILE A 62 5.39 1.10 2.89
N LEU A 63 4.68 0.06 2.46
CA LEU A 63 5.30 -1.05 1.73
C LEU A 63 5.76 -0.62 0.34
N HIS A 64 5.00 0.24 -0.35
CA HIS A 64 5.41 0.77 -1.65
C HIS A 64 6.66 1.65 -1.54
N GLU A 65 6.72 2.53 -0.53
CA GLU A 65 7.90 3.35 -0.26
C GLU A 65 9.14 2.48 0.05
N ALA A 66 8.97 1.43 0.87
CA ALA A 66 10.02 0.49 1.18
C ALA A 66 10.51 -0.26 -0.08
N GLY A 67 9.58 -0.77 -0.89
CA GLY A 67 9.90 -1.46 -2.14
C GLY A 67 10.66 -0.57 -3.12
N VAL A 68 10.21 0.66 -3.34
CA VAL A 68 10.90 1.61 -4.24
C VAL A 68 12.32 1.94 -3.77
N ARG A 69 12.55 2.01 -2.46
CA ARG A 69 13.86 2.39 -1.88
C ARG A 69 14.83 1.23 -1.76
N HIS A 70 14.33 0.03 -1.48
CA HIS A 70 15.16 -1.09 -1.00
C HIS A 70 15.04 -2.36 -1.83
N ALA A 71 14.00 -2.52 -2.65
CA ALA A 71 13.87 -3.73 -3.43
C ALA A 71 15.03 -3.82 -4.45
N PRO A 72 15.79 -4.93 -4.46
CA PRO A 72 16.80 -5.14 -5.48
C PRO A 72 16.11 -5.20 -6.85
N ALA A 73 16.76 -4.65 -7.88
CA ALA A 73 16.23 -4.74 -9.23
C ALA A 73 16.34 -6.19 -9.74
N LYS A 74 15.17 -6.83 -9.89
CA LYS A 74 14.78 -7.92 -10.82
C LYS A 74 14.72 -9.37 -10.30
N GLY A 75 13.65 -10.03 -10.76
CA GLY A 75 13.52 -11.44 -11.17
C GLY A 75 12.50 -11.56 -12.32
N PRO A 76 12.34 -12.70 -13.02
CA PRO A 76 11.48 -12.86 -14.22
C PRO A 76 9.98 -12.60 -14.00
N TYR A 77 9.56 -12.39 -12.75
CA TYR A 77 8.21 -12.05 -12.34
C TYR A 77 7.98 -10.55 -12.04
N ASP A 78 9.01 -9.71 -12.19
CA ASP A 78 8.85 -8.26 -12.34
C ASP A 78 8.74 -7.93 -13.84
N PRO A 79 7.53 -7.94 -14.45
CA PRO A 79 7.40 -7.25 -15.72
C PRO A 79 7.75 -5.78 -15.44
N ALA A 80 8.51 -5.18 -16.35
CA ALA A 80 8.89 -3.77 -16.33
C ALA A 80 7.78 -2.89 -15.74
N PRO A 81 8.11 -1.84 -14.96
CA PRO A 81 7.13 -1.02 -14.25
C PRO A 81 5.96 -0.76 -15.18
N SER A 82 4.75 -1.18 -14.77
CA SER A 82 3.54 -0.87 -15.53
C SER A 82 3.62 0.61 -15.90
N PRO A 83 3.52 0.97 -17.19
CA PRO A 83 3.64 2.37 -17.61
C PRO A 83 2.74 3.19 -16.71
N PRO A 84 3.17 4.39 -16.27
CA PRO A 84 2.46 5.17 -15.27
C PRO A 84 0.98 5.10 -15.57
N GLY A 85 0.25 4.41 -14.69
CA GLY A 85 -1.16 4.15 -14.89
C GLY A 85 -1.78 5.50 -15.20
N LYS A 86 -2.44 5.61 -16.37
CA LYS A 86 -3.05 6.85 -16.82
C LYS A 86 -3.73 7.49 -15.60
N PRO A 87 -3.56 8.80 -15.36
CA PRO A 87 -4.13 9.44 -14.18
C PRO A 87 -5.58 9.00 -14.06
N SER A 88 -5.93 8.37 -12.93
CA SER A 88 -7.28 7.91 -12.65
C SER A 88 -8.19 9.14 -12.69
N ARG A 89 -8.79 9.40 -13.85
CA ARG A 89 -9.96 10.27 -13.97
C ARG A 89 -11.11 9.40 -13.49
N SER A 90 -11.51 9.57 -12.23
CA SER A 90 -12.73 8.96 -11.71
C SER A 90 -13.88 9.23 -12.69
N PRO A 91 -14.65 8.21 -13.13
CA PRO A 91 -15.71 8.41 -14.12
C PRO A 91 -16.99 8.97 -13.50
N PHE A 92 -17.04 9.17 -12.18
CA PHE A 92 -18.25 9.61 -11.52
C PHE A 92 -18.41 11.13 -11.60
N PRO A 93 -19.56 11.62 -12.10
CA PRO A 93 -19.85 13.05 -12.08
C PRO A 93 -19.94 13.51 -10.62
N LYS A 94 -19.39 14.70 -10.34
CA LYS A 94 -19.62 15.39 -9.07
C LYS A 94 -21.14 15.58 -8.91
N GLN A 95 -21.76 14.87 -7.97
CA GLN A 95 -23.12 15.21 -7.59
C GLN A 95 -23.08 16.56 -6.88
N ALA A 96 -23.79 17.53 -7.44
CA ALA A 96 -23.93 18.87 -6.86
C ALA A 96 -24.83 18.81 -5.62
N PRO A 97 -24.60 19.67 -4.61
CA PRO A 97 -25.50 19.77 -3.46
C PRO A 97 -26.90 20.20 -3.93
N LYS A 98 -27.93 19.48 -3.49
CA LYS A 98 -29.32 19.93 -3.63
C LYS A 98 -29.48 21.21 -2.82
N GLN A 99 -29.71 22.33 -3.51
CA GLN A 99 -30.18 23.56 -2.87
C GLN A 99 -31.61 23.31 -2.37
N ALA A 100 -31.86 23.68 -1.12
CA ALA A 100 -33.20 23.83 -0.54
C ALA A 100 -33.77 25.20 -0.91
#